data_AF-A0AAD6J3L8-F1
#
_entry.id   AF-A0AAD6J3L8-F1
#
_cell.length_a   1.000
_cell.length_b   1.000
_cell.length_c   1.000
_cell.angle_alpha   90.00
_cell.angle_beta   90.00
_cell.angle_gamma   90.00
#
_symmetry.space_group_name_H-M   'P 1'
#
loop_
_entity.id
_entity.type
_entity.pdbx_description
1 polymer ?
#
loop_
_entity_poly.entity_id
_entity_poly.type
_entity_poly.pdbx_seq_one_letter_code
_entity_poly.pdbx_strand_id
1 'polypeptide(L)'
;MVVAIRLTILLQTLPTNLSHHPTIDRVSTMVTTQSQTSTKTAAETLKRPLPSLVDSVIRGERTLPQQPWKVDPSRLHIWHNFPQQAAAFIATCEPLRNTIVPSFENSGSLPDMHTVGSESSVRTKWMQHVLTPLNAVFDALACEGGKTVGKSINFHSLSLSHETDVHTGCVFVRGNYGREGRWADRRVVVVGEVEVSSRLPLRSWFTDGEINYWGRRVLLAPVGRLVASMWEIGLKYGFLANYKEMVFVQRTDDYNYSLSVPLLIDGTSPSIQEAMFYFVHSLYRDDVWYDSGHLDMRQVLTYNPTGEDPGTTTTAVEECDLEESPFDLSQLTDRSVVVRTQNATAVVECGEELSKKAYKATWNGRPVVLKFWDPRDPDWGTIRDWAAYELYAREILGTKYIPPILLSGRIILANGPTGRCIVMDVAPGETLTWTLWDKMNACERAAFKKALAAAFAYFREKGVIHDDARKANVVWCRRTNSLSVIDWELYSTREWDRMEDGQKQIDPEKFEIRDIMSGFE
;
A
#
# COMPACT_ATOMS: atom_id res chain seq x y z
N MET A 1 3.14 -32.32 34.86
CA MET A 1 3.63 -33.69 34.60
C MET A 1 2.43 -34.61 34.36
N VAL A 2 1.77 -34.40 33.21
CA VAL A 2 0.47 -34.91 32.73
C VAL A 2 0.51 -34.48 31.24
N VAL A 3 0.34 -35.26 30.18
CA VAL A 3 -0.21 -36.58 29.93
C VAL A 3 0.46 -37.12 28.66
N ALA A 4 0.96 -38.35 28.73
CA ALA A 4 1.18 -39.20 27.57
C ALA A 4 -0.05 -40.10 27.40
N ILE A 5 -0.25 -40.60 26.18
CA ILE A 5 -1.24 -41.62 25.76
C ILE A 5 -2.61 -41.05 25.36
N ARG A 6 -2.77 -40.80 24.06
CA ARG A 6 -3.94 -41.16 23.23
C ARG A 6 -3.66 -40.81 21.76
N LEU A 7 -2.91 -41.68 21.08
CA LEU A 7 -2.83 -41.67 19.62
C LEU A 7 -3.00 -43.11 19.11
N THR A 8 -4.20 -43.63 19.30
CA THR A 8 -4.69 -44.85 18.67
C THR A 8 -6.20 -44.69 18.62
N ILE A 9 -6.81 -45.01 17.47
CA ILE A 9 -8.23 -44.80 17.09
C ILE A 9 -8.47 -43.48 16.34
N LEU A 10 -8.00 -43.43 15.09
CA LEU A 10 -8.67 -42.70 13.99
C LEU A 10 -8.20 -43.22 12.61
N LEU A 11 -8.04 -44.53 12.51
CA LEU A 11 -7.87 -45.26 11.25
C LEU A 11 -8.81 -46.45 11.28
N GLN A 12 -10.10 -46.21 11.06
CA GLN A 12 -11.12 -47.20 10.63
C GLN A 12 -12.48 -46.51 10.66
N THR A 13 -12.86 -45.87 9.56
CA THR A 13 -14.24 -45.81 9.02
C THR A 13 -14.26 -44.81 7.86
N LEU A 14 -13.94 -45.27 6.65
CA LEU A 14 -14.46 -44.65 5.43
C LEU A 14 -14.89 -45.78 4.47
N PRO A 15 -16.10 -45.70 3.90
CA PRO A 15 -16.69 -46.78 3.11
C PRO A 15 -16.06 -46.85 1.71
N THR A 16 -15.71 -48.08 1.33
CA THR A 16 -15.39 -48.49 -0.03
C THR A 16 -16.64 -48.37 -0.92
N ASN A 17 -16.67 -47.39 -1.82
CA ASN A 17 -17.48 -47.42 -3.03
C ASN A 17 -17.04 -46.32 -3.99
N LEU A 18 -16.15 -46.64 -4.94
CA LEU A 18 -16.07 -45.95 -6.21
C LEU A 18 -15.93 -46.98 -7.33
N SER A 19 -17.04 -47.13 -8.03
CA SER A 19 -17.25 -47.93 -9.23
C SER A 19 -16.52 -47.35 -10.43
N HIS A 20 -15.97 -48.27 -11.23
CA HIS A 20 -15.60 -48.20 -12.64
C HIS A 20 -15.87 -46.90 -13.42
N HIS A 21 -14.79 -46.30 -13.93
CA HIS A 21 -14.78 -45.62 -15.23
C HIS A 21 -13.53 -46.01 -16.03
N PRO A 22 -13.63 -46.07 -17.37
CA PRO A 22 -12.74 -46.87 -18.21
C PRO A 22 -11.39 -46.22 -18.48
N THR A 23 -10.37 -47.07 -18.53
CA THR A 23 -9.04 -46.84 -19.07
C THR A 23 -9.15 -46.31 -20.50
N ILE A 24 -8.72 -45.07 -20.73
CA ILE A 24 -8.41 -44.58 -22.07
C ILE A 24 -6.91 -44.75 -22.26
N ASP A 25 -6.53 -45.87 -22.88
CA ASP A 25 -5.22 -46.02 -23.50
C ASP A 25 -5.13 -45.05 -24.68
N ARG A 26 -4.54 -43.87 -24.43
CA ARG A 26 -3.94 -43.07 -25.50
C ARG A 26 -2.46 -43.36 -25.54
N VAL A 27 -2.11 -44.34 -26.37
CA VAL A 27 -0.78 -44.41 -26.99
C VAL A 27 -0.62 -43.14 -27.83
N SER A 28 -0.02 -42.11 -27.23
CA SER A 28 0.51 -40.98 -27.99
C SER A 28 1.78 -41.45 -28.68
N THR A 29 1.66 -41.72 -29.97
CA THR A 29 2.78 -41.84 -30.90
C THR A 29 3.64 -40.58 -30.77
N MET A 30 4.80 -40.70 -30.12
CA MET A 30 5.81 -39.65 -30.12
C MET A 30 6.27 -39.45 -31.56
N VAL A 31 5.77 -38.39 -32.19
CA VAL A 31 6.43 -37.78 -33.33
C VAL A 31 7.64 -37.05 -32.75
N THR A 32 8.81 -37.68 -32.83
CA THR A 32 10.10 -37.05 -32.54
C THR A 32 10.44 -36.11 -33.70
N THR A 33 9.73 -35.00 -33.81
CA THR A 33 10.23 -33.86 -34.56
C THR A 33 11.43 -33.33 -33.78
N GLN A 34 12.64 -33.63 -34.24
CA GLN A 34 13.85 -32.93 -33.82
C GLN A 34 13.72 -31.47 -34.26
N SER A 35 12.96 -30.67 -33.53
CA SER A 35 13.12 -29.22 -33.58
C SER A 35 14.53 -28.95 -33.09
N GLN A 36 15.38 -28.39 -33.95
CA GLN A 36 16.65 -27.82 -33.53
C GLN A 36 16.33 -26.83 -32.40
N THR A 37 16.57 -27.24 -31.15
CA THR A 37 16.44 -26.36 -30.00
C THR A 37 17.58 -25.37 -30.14
N SER A 38 17.24 -24.12 -30.47
CA SER A 38 18.21 -23.04 -30.37
C SER A 38 18.81 -23.09 -28.96
N THR A 39 20.12 -22.91 -28.85
CA THR A 39 20.81 -22.87 -27.56
C THR A 39 21.27 -21.44 -27.34
N LYS A 40 21.20 -20.97 -26.10
CA LYS A 40 21.66 -19.64 -25.70
C LYS A 40 22.49 -19.78 -24.44
N THR A 41 23.43 -18.86 -24.23
CA THR A 41 24.12 -18.77 -22.95
C THR A 41 23.14 -18.38 -21.84
N ALA A 42 23.46 -18.70 -20.59
CA ALA A 42 22.68 -18.27 -19.45
C ALA A 42 22.60 -16.72 -19.36
N ALA A 43 23.69 -16.02 -19.67
CA ALA A 43 23.73 -14.56 -19.75
C ALA A 43 22.74 -14.02 -20.80
N GLU A 44 22.73 -14.56 -22.02
CA GLU A 44 21.76 -14.16 -23.05
C GLU A 44 20.31 -14.46 -22.65
N THR A 45 20.09 -15.56 -21.92
CA THR A 45 18.77 -15.94 -21.42
C THR A 45 18.24 -14.94 -20.39
N LEU A 46 19.09 -14.48 -19.46
CA LEU A 46 18.73 -13.48 -18.45
C LEU A 46 18.66 -12.05 -19.00
N LYS A 47 19.38 -11.72 -20.06
CA LYS A 47 19.34 -10.38 -20.65
C LYS A 47 18.09 -10.12 -21.51
N ARG A 48 17.25 -11.13 -21.70
CA ARG A 48 16.11 -11.06 -22.60
C ARG A 48 15.07 -10.04 -22.09
N PRO A 49 14.58 -9.13 -22.94
CA PRO A 49 13.49 -8.25 -22.57
C PRO A 49 12.22 -9.07 -22.31
N LEU A 50 11.44 -8.67 -21.31
CA LEU A 50 10.16 -9.33 -21.05
C LEU A 50 9.09 -8.80 -22.03
N PRO A 51 8.13 -9.64 -22.45
CA PRO A 51 6.98 -9.22 -23.27
C PRO A 51 6.17 -8.13 -22.59
N SER A 52 5.63 -7.17 -23.35
CA SER A 52 4.79 -6.10 -22.82
C SER A 52 3.42 -6.62 -22.37
N LEU A 53 2.93 -6.15 -21.21
CA LEU A 53 1.57 -6.41 -20.76
C LEU A 53 0.69 -5.17 -20.83
N VAL A 54 -0.51 -5.33 -21.39
CA VAL A 54 -1.59 -4.36 -21.33
C VAL A 54 -2.55 -4.77 -20.22
N ASP A 55 -2.70 -3.89 -19.25
CA ASP A 55 -3.63 -4.05 -18.14
C ASP A 55 -5.06 -3.76 -18.64
N SER A 56 -5.92 -4.78 -18.70
CA SER A 56 -7.33 -4.65 -19.10
C SER A 56 -8.27 -4.63 -17.91
N VAL A 57 -7.76 -4.45 -16.68
CA VAL A 57 -8.60 -4.34 -15.49
C VAL A 57 -9.58 -3.17 -15.68
N ILE A 58 -10.87 -3.49 -15.71
CA ILE A 58 -11.96 -2.51 -15.70
C ILE A 58 -11.81 -1.73 -14.40
N ARG A 59 -11.80 -0.39 -14.48
CA ARG A 59 -11.45 0.57 -13.40
C ARG A 59 -12.26 0.48 -12.08
N GLY A 60 -13.06 -0.56 -11.85
CA GLY A 60 -13.95 -0.72 -10.69
C GLY A 60 -13.43 -1.60 -9.54
N GLU A 61 -12.50 -2.53 -9.76
CA GLU A 61 -12.00 -3.43 -8.69
C GLU A 61 -10.65 -2.95 -8.14
N ARG A 62 -10.66 -1.83 -7.42
CA ARG A 62 -9.45 -1.15 -6.91
C ARG A 62 -9.18 -1.33 -5.41
N THR A 63 -9.91 -2.18 -4.71
CA THR A 63 -9.58 -2.44 -3.30
C THR A 63 -8.47 -3.47 -3.22
N LEU A 64 -7.24 -3.00 -2.99
CA LEU A 64 -6.23 -3.83 -2.34
C LEU A 64 -6.88 -4.49 -1.12
N PRO A 65 -6.70 -5.80 -0.87
CA PRO A 65 -7.16 -6.41 0.36
C PRO A 65 -6.67 -5.54 1.53
N GLN A 66 -7.63 -5.09 2.34
CA GLN A 66 -7.43 -4.23 3.52
C GLN A 66 -6.70 -5.04 4.59
N GLN A 67 -5.42 -5.28 4.37
CA GLN A 67 -4.57 -5.86 5.39
C GLN A 67 -4.04 -4.71 6.26
N PRO A 68 -4.02 -4.88 7.58
CA PRO A 68 -3.81 -3.80 8.55
C PRO A 68 -2.34 -3.37 8.69
N TRP A 69 -1.42 -4.04 8.01
CA TRP A 69 0.02 -3.89 8.20
C TRP A 69 0.59 -2.74 7.36
N LYS A 70 1.14 -1.73 8.04
CA LYS A 70 1.93 -0.65 7.42
C LYS A 70 3.27 -0.55 8.11
N VAL A 71 4.33 -0.43 7.32
CA VAL A 71 5.66 -0.14 7.86
C VAL A 71 5.80 1.36 8.11
N ASP A 72 6.46 1.75 9.19
CA ASP A 72 6.80 3.14 9.47
C ASP A 72 7.79 3.66 8.38
N PRO A 73 7.55 4.81 7.73
CA PRO A 73 8.44 5.34 6.70
C PRO A 73 9.87 5.62 7.17
N SER A 74 10.09 5.95 8.45
CA SER A 74 11.42 6.15 9.02
C SER A 74 12.27 4.87 9.01
N ARG A 75 11.60 3.72 8.89
CA ARG A 75 12.23 2.40 8.76
C ARG A 75 12.54 2.03 7.32
N LEU A 76 12.13 2.85 6.36
CA LEU A 76 12.37 2.63 4.94
C LEU A 76 13.50 3.50 4.42
N HIS A 77 14.51 2.82 3.89
CA HIS A 77 15.70 3.42 3.30
C HIS A 77 15.80 3.05 1.82
N ILE A 78 16.46 3.86 1.01
CA ILE A 78 16.72 3.49 -0.39
C ILE A 78 18.03 2.70 -0.49
N TRP A 79 17.96 1.57 -1.18
CA TRP A 79 19.09 0.77 -1.63
C TRP A 79 19.61 1.28 -2.98
N HIS A 80 20.27 2.44 -2.97
CA HIS A 80 20.65 3.16 -4.20
C HIS A 80 21.58 2.39 -5.14
N ASN A 81 22.46 1.55 -4.58
CA ASN A 81 23.50 0.87 -5.35
C ASN A 81 23.10 -0.54 -5.83
N PHE A 82 21.86 -0.99 -5.57
CA PHE A 82 21.41 -2.32 -5.97
C PHE A 82 21.57 -2.60 -7.48
N PRO A 83 21.09 -1.72 -8.39
CA PRO A 83 21.24 -1.96 -9.83
C PRO A 83 22.71 -2.09 -10.26
N GLN A 84 23.59 -1.25 -9.72
CA GLN A 84 25.02 -1.26 -10.03
C GLN A 84 25.71 -2.52 -9.50
N GLN A 85 25.36 -2.96 -8.30
CA GLN A 85 25.86 -4.21 -7.72
C GLN A 85 25.43 -5.42 -8.57
N ALA A 86 24.15 -5.47 -8.96
CA ALA A 86 23.63 -6.52 -9.82
C ALA A 86 24.34 -6.54 -11.18
N ALA A 87 24.46 -5.39 -11.84
CA ALA A 87 25.15 -5.28 -13.12
C ALA A 87 26.62 -5.69 -13.04
N ALA A 88 27.35 -5.24 -12.00
CA ALA A 88 28.75 -5.60 -11.78
C ALA A 88 28.93 -7.11 -11.52
N PHE A 89 28.02 -7.72 -10.75
CA PHE A 89 28.03 -9.16 -10.52
C PHE A 89 27.80 -9.94 -11.82
N ILE A 90 26.77 -9.58 -12.60
CA ILE A 90 26.47 -10.25 -13.87
C ILE A 90 27.65 -10.12 -14.85
N ALA A 91 28.27 -8.94 -14.91
CA ALA A 91 29.44 -8.70 -15.76
C ALA A 91 30.64 -9.59 -15.41
N THR A 92 30.78 -10.01 -14.15
CA THR A 92 31.94 -10.79 -13.66
C THR A 92 31.63 -12.27 -13.43
N CYS A 93 30.38 -12.70 -13.61
CA CYS A 93 29.96 -14.08 -13.39
C CYS A 93 30.28 -14.97 -14.61
N GLU A 94 31.51 -15.49 -14.66
CA GLU A 94 31.98 -16.39 -15.72
C GLU A 94 31.05 -17.58 -16.03
N PRO A 95 30.46 -18.28 -15.04
CA PRO A 95 29.52 -19.37 -15.32
C PRO A 95 28.36 -18.94 -16.23
N LEU A 96 27.79 -17.74 -16.05
CA LEU A 96 26.69 -17.28 -16.90
C LEU A 96 27.08 -17.16 -18.38
N ARG A 97 28.35 -16.88 -18.69
CA ARG A 97 28.85 -16.71 -20.06
C ARG A 97 29.10 -18.05 -20.76
N ASN A 98 29.42 -19.08 -19.99
CA ASN A 98 29.88 -20.36 -20.52
C ASN A 98 28.81 -21.46 -20.43
N THR A 99 27.85 -21.32 -19.53
CA THR A 99 26.74 -22.28 -19.37
C THR A 99 25.71 -22.11 -20.48
N ILE A 100 25.41 -23.20 -21.17
CA ILE A 100 24.38 -23.26 -22.21
C ILE A 100 23.04 -23.66 -21.59
N VAL A 101 22.00 -22.91 -21.93
CA VAL A 101 20.62 -23.15 -21.49
C VAL A 101 19.76 -23.45 -22.74
N PRO A 102 18.84 -24.43 -22.67
CA PRO A 102 17.85 -24.65 -23.72
C PRO A 102 17.07 -23.35 -24.00
N SER A 103 16.96 -22.95 -25.26
CA SER A 103 16.16 -21.77 -25.61
C SER A 103 14.69 -22.05 -25.42
N PHE A 104 14.02 -21.20 -24.63
CA PHE A 104 12.57 -21.13 -24.53
C PHE A 104 12.05 -20.09 -25.53
N GLU A 105 12.29 -20.35 -26.82
CA GLU A 105 11.59 -19.64 -27.88
C GLU A 105 10.17 -20.19 -27.92
N ASN A 106 9.23 -19.45 -27.30
CA ASN A 106 7.83 -19.60 -27.67
C ASN A 106 7.76 -19.34 -29.17
N SER A 107 7.51 -20.39 -29.94
CA SER A 107 7.42 -20.39 -31.39
C SER A 107 6.28 -19.45 -31.84
N GLY A 108 6.61 -18.19 -32.09
CA GLY A 108 5.64 -17.20 -32.59
C GLY A 108 6.25 -15.81 -32.72
N SER A 109 6.67 -15.46 -33.93
CA SER A 109 7.23 -14.16 -34.31
C SER A 109 6.17 -13.05 -34.38
N LEU A 110 5.56 -12.68 -33.27
CA LEU A 110 4.76 -11.46 -33.15
C LEU A 110 5.26 -10.62 -31.97
N PRO A 111 5.12 -9.28 -32.01
CA PRO A 111 5.43 -8.44 -30.86
C PRO A 111 4.46 -8.84 -29.74
N ASP A 112 4.96 -9.62 -28.78
CA ASP A 112 4.20 -10.24 -27.69
C ASP A 112 3.63 -9.17 -26.74
N MET A 113 2.53 -8.56 -27.16
CA MET A 113 1.69 -7.76 -26.30
C MET A 113 0.61 -8.70 -25.74
N HIS A 114 0.69 -9.01 -24.45
CA HIS A 114 -0.36 -9.81 -23.80
C HIS A 114 -1.28 -8.92 -22.98
N THR A 115 -2.56 -9.21 -23.03
CA THR A 115 -3.56 -8.55 -22.20
C THR A 115 -3.76 -9.33 -20.91
N VAL A 116 -3.72 -8.66 -19.76
CA VAL A 116 -3.97 -9.25 -18.44
C VAL A 116 -5.09 -8.49 -17.74
N GLY A 117 -6.12 -9.22 -17.30
CA GLY A 117 -7.27 -8.65 -16.60
C GLY A 117 -7.38 -9.07 -15.13
N SER A 118 -6.42 -9.87 -14.63
CA SER A 118 -6.44 -10.36 -13.25
C SER A 118 -5.04 -10.59 -12.70
N GLU A 119 -4.92 -10.59 -11.37
CA GLU A 119 -3.68 -10.89 -10.66
C GLU A 119 -3.13 -12.29 -11.00
N SER A 120 -4.00 -13.30 -11.06
CA SER A 120 -3.62 -14.65 -11.48
C SER A 120 -3.02 -14.68 -12.89
N SER A 121 -3.50 -13.83 -13.79
CA SER A 121 -2.95 -13.70 -15.15
C SER A 121 -1.55 -13.09 -15.13
N VAL A 122 -1.34 -12.05 -14.32
CA VAL A 122 -0.02 -11.44 -14.12
C VAL A 122 0.96 -12.44 -13.52
N ARG A 123 0.56 -13.15 -12.45
CA ARG A 123 1.38 -14.20 -11.81
C ARG A 123 1.76 -15.30 -12.80
N THR A 124 0.83 -15.74 -13.65
CA THR A 124 1.09 -16.74 -14.70
C THR A 124 2.13 -16.23 -15.70
N LYS A 125 2.03 -14.97 -16.14
CA LYS A 125 3.00 -14.38 -17.06
C LYS A 125 4.35 -14.15 -16.40
N TRP A 126 4.37 -13.78 -15.13
CA TRP A 126 5.60 -13.67 -14.34
C TRP A 126 6.30 -15.03 -14.22
N MET A 127 5.57 -16.12 -13.93
CA MET A 127 6.11 -17.48 -13.97
C MET A 127 6.74 -17.78 -15.32
N GLN A 128 5.98 -17.57 -16.39
CA GLN A 128 6.38 -17.94 -17.74
C GLN A 128 7.63 -17.18 -18.21
N HIS A 129 7.69 -15.87 -17.95
CA HIS A 129 8.69 -14.99 -18.56
C HIS A 129 9.85 -14.66 -17.63
N VAL A 130 9.69 -14.72 -16.31
CA VAL A 130 10.75 -14.43 -15.35
C VAL A 130 11.25 -15.71 -14.70
N LEU A 131 10.36 -16.49 -14.07
CA LEU A 131 10.78 -17.61 -13.23
C LEU A 131 11.24 -18.83 -14.03
N THR A 132 10.56 -19.18 -15.13
CA THR A 132 10.94 -20.33 -15.97
C THR A 132 12.34 -20.17 -16.57
N PRO A 133 12.70 -19.04 -17.23
CA PRO A 133 14.06 -18.85 -17.72
C PRO A 133 15.10 -18.84 -16.59
N LEU A 134 14.76 -18.24 -15.45
CA LEU A 134 15.64 -18.19 -14.29
C LEU A 134 15.89 -19.58 -13.68
N ASN A 135 14.86 -20.43 -13.58
CA ASN A 135 14.99 -21.82 -13.14
C ASN A 135 15.90 -22.61 -14.09
N ALA A 136 15.69 -22.46 -15.41
CA ALA A 136 16.52 -23.16 -16.39
C ALA A 136 18.01 -22.77 -16.31
N VAL A 137 18.29 -21.48 -16.06
CA VAL A 137 19.66 -21.00 -15.81
C VAL A 137 20.23 -21.63 -14.54
N PHE A 138 19.46 -21.68 -13.44
CA PHE A 138 19.92 -22.30 -12.21
C PHE A 138 20.15 -23.81 -12.33
N ASP A 139 19.27 -24.52 -13.04
CA ASP A 139 19.40 -25.95 -13.30
C ASP A 139 20.66 -26.27 -14.12
N ALA A 140 20.93 -25.48 -15.16
CA ALA A 140 22.13 -25.63 -15.98
C ALA A 140 23.41 -25.38 -15.16
N LEU A 141 23.44 -24.32 -14.35
CA LEU A 141 24.57 -24.00 -13.47
C LEU A 141 24.80 -25.07 -12.38
N ALA A 142 23.73 -25.68 -11.87
CA ALA A 142 23.84 -26.76 -10.88
C ALA A 142 24.49 -28.03 -11.47
N CYS A 143 24.31 -28.27 -12.77
CA CYS A 143 24.90 -29.41 -13.46
C CYS A 143 26.42 -29.27 -13.67
N GLU A 144 26.93 -28.05 -13.84
CA GLU A 144 28.36 -27.80 -14.09
C GLU A 144 29.22 -27.81 -12.83
N GLY A 145 28.64 -27.47 -11.66
CA GLY A 145 29.39 -27.22 -10.42
C GLY A 145 29.54 -28.40 -9.44
N GLY A 146 28.92 -29.56 -9.68
CA GLY A 146 28.98 -30.75 -8.81
C GLY A 146 28.41 -30.60 -7.38
N LYS A 147 28.04 -29.38 -6.98
CA LYS A 147 27.25 -29.08 -5.79
C LYS A 147 25.85 -28.71 -6.26
N THR A 148 24.92 -29.65 -6.12
CA THR A 148 23.51 -29.52 -6.47
C THR A 148 22.86 -28.40 -5.65
N VAL A 149 22.91 -27.19 -6.19
CA VAL A 149 21.98 -26.14 -5.80
C VAL A 149 20.78 -26.27 -6.70
N GLY A 150 19.97 -27.29 -6.43
CA GLY A 150 18.70 -27.38 -7.11
C GLY A 150 17.85 -26.18 -6.69
N LYS A 151 17.24 -25.49 -7.64
CA LYS A 151 16.34 -24.37 -7.35
C LYS A 151 15.05 -24.57 -8.10
N SER A 152 13.97 -24.83 -7.37
CA SER A 152 12.64 -24.61 -7.91
C SER A 152 12.15 -23.28 -7.36
N ILE A 153 12.04 -22.30 -8.26
CA ILE A 153 11.38 -21.03 -7.98
C ILE A 153 9.96 -21.16 -8.50
N ASN A 154 8.98 -21.13 -7.60
CA ASN A 154 7.59 -21.28 -7.98
C ASN A 154 6.68 -20.43 -7.07
N PHE A 155 5.48 -20.14 -7.54
CA PHE A 155 4.44 -19.63 -6.66
C PHE A 155 3.87 -20.79 -5.87
N HIS A 156 3.93 -20.68 -4.54
CA HIS A 156 3.24 -21.58 -3.63
C HIS A 156 2.41 -20.74 -2.69
N SER A 157 1.15 -21.14 -2.48
CA SER A 157 0.39 -20.67 -1.32
C SER A 157 1.03 -21.28 -0.08
N LEU A 158 1.71 -20.48 0.72
CA LEU A 158 2.10 -20.89 2.07
C LEU A 158 0.88 -20.70 2.96
N SER A 159 0.33 -21.79 3.48
CA SER A 159 -0.59 -21.72 4.61
C SER A 159 0.28 -21.66 5.86
N LEU A 160 0.48 -20.45 6.36
CA LEU A 160 1.09 -20.24 7.67
C LEU A 160 0.01 -20.45 8.75
N SER A 161 0.41 -20.71 9.99
CA SER A 161 -0.49 -21.25 11.03
C SER A 161 -1.70 -20.35 11.33
N HIS A 162 -2.90 -20.92 11.12
CA HIS A 162 -4.24 -20.65 11.66
C HIS A 162 -4.85 -19.22 11.77
N GLU A 163 -4.13 -18.11 11.70
CA GLU A 163 -4.75 -16.77 11.93
C GLU A 163 -4.48 -15.72 10.86
N THR A 164 -3.53 -15.95 9.94
CA THR A 164 -3.25 -15.04 8.82
C THR A 164 -3.19 -15.83 7.52
N ASP A 165 -4.24 -15.73 6.70
CA ASP A 165 -4.15 -16.09 5.28
C ASP A 165 -3.22 -15.07 4.61
N VAL A 166 -1.93 -15.30 4.74
CA VAL A 166 -0.93 -14.60 3.97
C VAL A 166 -1.02 -15.16 2.56
N HIS A 167 -1.70 -14.44 1.67
CA HIS A 167 -1.70 -14.71 0.22
C HIS A 167 -0.34 -14.40 -0.41
N THR A 168 0.75 -14.86 0.22
CA THR A 168 2.12 -14.64 -0.23
C THR A 168 2.29 -15.13 -1.67
N GLY A 169 2.78 -14.23 -2.52
CA GLY A 169 3.31 -14.58 -3.82
C GLY A 169 4.71 -15.22 -3.72
N CYS A 170 5.26 -15.56 -4.88
CA CYS A 170 6.50 -16.28 -5.18
C CYS A 170 7.38 -16.71 -3.99
N VAL A 171 7.55 -18.02 -3.83
CA VAL A 171 8.33 -18.62 -2.75
C VAL A 171 9.58 -19.26 -3.35
N PHE A 172 10.75 -18.82 -2.90
CA PHE A 172 12.02 -19.39 -3.34
C PHE A 172 12.43 -20.50 -2.39
N VAL A 173 12.50 -21.74 -2.89
CA VAL A 173 12.88 -22.89 -2.06
C VAL A 173 14.34 -23.25 -2.31
N ARG A 174 15.17 -23.08 -1.28
CA ARG A 174 16.52 -23.64 -1.22
C ARG A 174 16.41 -25.10 -0.79
N GLY A 175 17.09 -26.00 -1.51
CA GLY A 175 17.28 -27.35 -1.01
C GLY A 175 18.46 -28.10 -1.62
N ASN A 176 18.98 -29.05 -0.85
CA ASN A 176 19.98 -29.98 -1.34
C ASN A 176 19.24 -31.10 -2.10
N TYR A 177 19.62 -31.30 -3.36
CA TYR A 177 19.15 -32.45 -4.11
C TYR A 177 19.89 -33.69 -3.57
N GLY A 178 19.20 -34.50 -2.78
CA GLY A 178 19.75 -35.76 -2.29
C GLY A 178 20.00 -36.73 -3.44
N ARG A 179 20.92 -37.70 -3.25
CA ARG A 179 21.21 -38.76 -4.24
C ARG A 179 19.98 -39.58 -4.63
N GLU A 180 18.91 -39.55 -3.84
CA GLU A 180 17.66 -40.28 -4.05
C GLU A 180 16.60 -39.52 -4.87
N GLY A 181 16.94 -38.36 -5.44
CA GLY A 181 15.98 -37.58 -6.24
C GLY A 181 14.89 -36.89 -5.42
N ARG A 182 15.08 -36.77 -4.10
CA ARG A 182 14.18 -36.05 -3.18
C ARG A 182 14.90 -34.86 -2.54
N TRP A 183 14.15 -33.78 -2.35
CA TRP A 183 14.63 -32.56 -1.69
C TRP A 183 14.59 -32.77 -0.17
N ALA A 184 15.75 -32.91 0.46
CA ALA A 184 15.83 -33.28 1.87
C ALA A 184 15.66 -32.09 2.84
N ASP A 185 15.78 -30.84 2.36
CA ASP A 185 15.59 -29.64 3.17
C ASP A 185 15.05 -28.55 2.23
N ARG A 186 13.77 -28.19 2.35
CA ARG A 186 13.14 -27.14 1.54
C ARG A 186 12.97 -25.92 2.43
N ARG A 187 13.78 -24.88 2.23
CA ARG A 187 13.66 -23.62 2.99
C ARG A 187 13.22 -22.49 2.09
N VAL A 188 12.20 -21.76 2.53
CA VAL A 188 11.85 -20.48 1.92
C VAL A 188 13.00 -19.50 2.17
N VAL A 189 13.45 -18.80 1.14
CA VAL A 189 14.53 -17.80 1.26
C VAL A 189 14.13 -16.40 0.82
N VAL A 190 13.06 -16.29 0.03
CA VAL A 190 12.46 -15.02 -0.42
C VAL A 190 10.95 -15.21 -0.55
N VAL A 191 10.22 -14.15 -0.21
CA VAL A 191 8.80 -13.96 -0.51
C VAL A 191 8.63 -12.77 -1.45
N GLY A 192 7.60 -12.78 -2.28
CA GLY A 192 7.33 -11.63 -3.14
C GLY A 192 5.86 -11.38 -3.37
N GLU A 193 5.47 -10.12 -3.48
CA GLU A 193 4.11 -9.73 -3.83
C GLU A 193 4.07 -9.32 -5.31
N VAL A 194 3.20 -9.96 -6.08
CA VAL A 194 3.03 -9.70 -7.52
C VAL A 194 1.60 -9.26 -7.79
N GLU A 195 1.44 -8.01 -8.21
CA GLU A 195 0.13 -7.39 -8.44
C GLU A 195 -0.01 -6.79 -9.84
N VAL A 196 -1.21 -6.33 -10.19
CA VAL A 196 -1.46 -5.57 -11.43
C VAL A 196 -0.89 -4.14 -11.32
N SER A 197 -0.39 -3.60 -12.44
CA SER A 197 0.25 -2.26 -12.48
C SER A 197 -0.63 -1.12 -11.96
N SER A 198 -1.95 -1.25 -12.13
CA SER A 198 -2.93 -0.30 -11.62
C SER A 198 -3.06 -0.27 -10.09
N ARG A 199 -2.71 -1.36 -9.39
CA ARG A 199 -2.76 -1.46 -7.92
C ARG A 199 -1.42 -1.19 -7.24
N LEU A 200 -0.32 -1.37 -7.98
CA LEU A 200 1.04 -1.21 -7.46
C LEU A 200 1.90 -0.35 -8.41
N PRO A 201 1.63 0.97 -8.59
CA PRO A 201 2.39 1.82 -9.50
C PRO A 201 3.77 2.21 -8.93
N LEU A 202 4.68 1.25 -8.84
CA LEU A 202 5.98 1.38 -8.18
C LEU A 202 6.76 2.61 -8.62
N ARG A 203 6.84 2.93 -9.92
CA ARG A 203 7.62 4.09 -10.39
C ARG A 203 7.06 5.43 -9.95
N SER A 204 5.73 5.60 -9.86
CA SER A 204 5.15 6.90 -9.49
C SER A 204 5.41 7.27 -8.04
N TRP A 205 5.89 6.32 -7.24
CA TRP A 205 6.25 6.48 -5.83
C TRP A 205 7.68 6.96 -5.62
N PHE A 206 8.48 7.05 -6.68
CA PHE A 206 9.87 7.49 -6.61
C PHE A 206 10.08 8.76 -7.44
N THR A 207 10.92 9.66 -6.96
CA THR A 207 11.36 10.85 -7.67
C THR A 207 12.85 11.05 -7.39
N ASP A 208 13.65 11.17 -8.45
CA ASP A 208 15.11 11.28 -8.37
C ASP A 208 15.80 10.19 -7.54
N GLY A 209 15.22 8.98 -7.55
CA GLY A 209 15.74 7.83 -6.81
C GLY A 209 15.30 7.77 -5.34
N GLU A 210 14.52 8.73 -4.86
CA GLU A 210 13.99 8.78 -3.50
C GLU A 210 12.51 8.40 -3.45
N ILE A 211 12.02 7.92 -2.30
CA ILE A 211 10.58 7.75 -2.08
C ILE A 211 9.93 9.13 -1.97
N ASN A 212 9.10 9.49 -2.94
CA ASN A 212 8.39 10.76 -2.94
C ASN A 212 7.23 10.77 -1.93
N TYR A 213 6.61 11.93 -1.74
CA TYR A 213 5.50 12.11 -0.80
C TYR A 213 4.36 11.09 -1.01
N TRP A 214 3.97 10.84 -2.25
CA TRP A 214 2.92 9.86 -2.57
C TRP A 214 3.36 8.42 -2.29
N GLY A 215 4.60 8.09 -2.64
CA GLY A 215 5.21 6.81 -2.33
C GLY A 215 5.18 6.53 -0.83
N ARG A 216 5.59 7.50 -0.01
CA ARG A 216 5.56 7.39 1.45
C ARG A 216 4.16 7.16 2.02
N ARG A 217 3.08 7.43 1.29
CA ARG A 217 1.71 7.17 1.75
C ARG A 217 1.16 5.83 1.25
N VAL A 218 1.45 5.49 0.00
CA VAL A 218 0.82 4.35 -0.69
C VAL A 218 1.66 3.09 -0.61
N LEU A 219 3.00 3.21 -0.61
CA LEU A 219 3.94 2.09 -0.57
C LEU A 219 3.94 1.37 0.78
N LEU A 220 3.54 2.04 1.87
CA LEU A 220 3.62 1.48 3.23
C LEU A 220 2.77 0.25 3.44
N ALA A 221 1.61 0.17 2.80
CA ALA A 221 0.74 -0.99 2.93
C ALA A 221 1.27 -2.21 2.16
N PRO A 222 1.60 -2.11 0.85
CA PRO A 222 2.25 -3.20 0.12
C PRO A 222 3.56 -3.66 0.77
N VAL A 223 4.41 -2.73 1.20
CA VAL A 223 5.65 -3.07 1.91
C VAL A 223 5.36 -3.64 3.28
N GLY A 224 4.41 -3.10 4.03
CA GLY A 224 4.02 -3.61 5.35
C GLY A 224 3.52 -5.06 5.29
N ARG A 225 2.74 -5.41 4.27
CA ARG A 225 2.34 -6.81 4.01
C ARG A 225 3.54 -7.69 3.70
N LEU A 226 4.41 -7.26 2.78
CA LEU A 226 5.61 -8.01 2.44
C LEU A 226 6.51 -8.21 3.67
N VAL A 227 6.70 -7.17 4.47
CA VAL A 227 7.49 -7.18 5.70
C VAL A 227 6.89 -8.12 6.75
N ALA A 228 5.56 -8.13 6.91
CA ALA A 228 4.89 -9.07 7.79
C ALA A 228 5.19 -10.52 7.37
N SER A 229 5.04 -10.82 6.07
CA SER A 229 5.37 -12.14 5.51
C SER A 229 6.84 -12.50 5.69
N MET A 230 7.74 -11.53 5.47
CA MET A 230 9.17 -11.73 5.69
C MET A 230 9.45 -12.05 7.16
N TRP A 231 8.84 -11.33 8.10
CA TRP A 231 9.05 -11.53 9.52
C TRP A 231 8.52 -12.86 10.02
N GLU A 232 7.29 -13.24 9.63
CA GLU A 232 6.65 -14.49 10.02
C GLU A 232 7.46 -15.73 9.63
N ILE A 233 8.17 -15.65 8.49
CA ILE A 233 9.01 -16.75 7.97
C ILE A 233 10.51 -16.56 8.32
N GLY A 234 10.88 -15.47 9.00
CA GLY A 234 12.28 -15.17 9.36
C GLY A 234 13.18 -14.88 8.15
N LEU A 235 12.65 -14.17 7.16
CA LEU A 235 13.32 -13.85 5.90
C LEU A 235 13.97 -12.47 5.91
N LYS A 236 15.17 -12.40 5.35
CA LYS A 236 15.90 -11.15 5.13
C LYS A 236 15.49 -10.42 3.85
N TYR A 237 14.92 -11.14 2.89
CA TYR A 237 14.77 -10.64 1.53
C TYR A 237 13.35 -10.85 1.00
N GLY A 238 12.84 -9.83 0.31
CA GLY A 238 11.56 -9.87 -0.37
C GLY A 238 11.54 -8.99 -1.62
N PHE A 239 10.43 -8.98 -2.35
CA PHE A 239 10.25 -8.04 -3.46
C PHE A 239 8.79 -7.71 -3.72
N LEU A 240 8.57 -6.58 -4.38
CA LEU A 240 7.30 -6.12 -4.93
C LEU A 240 7.42 -6.05 -6.45
N ALA A 241 6.46 -6.60 -7.19
CA ALA A 241 6.46 -6.52 -8.65
C ALA A 241 5.07 -6.26 -9.21
N ASN A 242 4.99 -5.48 -10.29
CA ASN A 242 3.76 -5.28 -11.05
C ASN A 242 3.87 -5.76 -12.52
N TYR A 243 4.86 -6.61 -12.77
CA TYR A 243 5.34 -7.05 -14.08
C TYR A 243 6.03 -5.97 -14.93
N LYS A 244 5.60 -4.71 -14.89
CA LYS A 244 6.28 -3.59 -15.56
C LYS A 244 7.50 -3.10 -14.79
N GLU A 245 7.44 -3.24 -13.48
CA GLU A 245 8.35 -2.65 -12.53
C GLU A 245 8.57 -3.63 -11.37
N MET A 246 9.77 -3.57 -10.79
CA MET A 246 10.14 -4.41 -9.66
C MET A 246 10.97 -3.61 -8.66
N VAL A 247 10.65 -3.77 -7.37
CA VAL A 247 11.41 -3.23 -6.24
C VAL A 247 11.82 -4.38 -5.34
N PHE A 248 13.10 -4.49 -5.04
CA PHE A 248 13.64 -5.45 -4.08
C PHE A 248 13.65 -4.84 -2.69
N VAL A 249 13.37 -5.66 -1.69
CA VAL A 249 13.35 -5.26 -0.28
C VAL A 249 14.35 -6.14 0.47
N GLN A 250 15.25 -5.48 1.19
CA GLN A 250 16.22 -6.12 2.09
C GLN A 250 15.96 -5.64 3.51
N ARG A 251 15.82 -6.57 4.45
CA ARG A 251 15.89 -6.29 5.88
C ARG A 251 17.35 -6.05 6.25
N THR A 252 17.65 -4.83 6.71
CA THR A 252 19.00 -4.41 7.10
C THR A 252 19.21 -4.45 8.61
N ASP A 253 18.11 -4.42 9.36
CA ASP A 253 18.08 -4.54 10.81
C ASP A 253 16.74 -5.14 11.23
N ASP A 254 16.55 -5.39 12.52
CA ASP A 254 15.33 -5.97 13.06
C ASP A 254 14.08 -5.18 12.65
N TYR A 255 14.23 -3.87 12.52
CA TYR A 255 13.16 -2.93 12.20
C TYR A 255 13.42 -2.08 10.96
N ASN A 256 14.54 -2.24 10.25
CA ASN A 256 14.90 -1.39 9.12
C ASN A 256 14.92 -2.17 7.81
N TYR A 257 14.43 -1.53 6.76
CA TYR A 257 14.30 -2.11 5.44
C TYR A 257 14.87 -1.17 4.38
N SER A 258 15.58 -1.73 3.42
CA SER A 258 16.13 -1.02 2.27
C SER A 258 15.45 -1.46 0.99
N LEU A 259 14.95 -0.50 0.21
CA LEU A 259 14.22 -0.71 -1.04
C LEU A 259 15.09 -0.33 -2.23
N SER A 260 15.24 -1.21 -3.22
CA SER A 260 15.85 -0.81 -4.48
C SER A 260 15.01 0.27 -5.16
N VAL A 261 15.64 1.09 -6.00
CA VAL A 261 14.88 1.87 -6.97
C VAL A 261 14.09 0.93 -7.91
N PRO A 262 12.95 1.35 -8.46
CA PRO A 262 12.18 0.52 -9.38
C PRO A 262 13.01 0.15 -10.62
N LEU A 263 13.16 -1.14 -10.87
CA LEU A 263 13.68 -1.65 -12.14
C LEU A 263 12.55 -1.78 -13.14
N LEU A 264 12.74 -1.24 -14.34
CA LEU A 264 11.75 -1.28 -15.41
C LEU A 264 11.90 -2.56 -16.23
N ILE A 265 10.79 -3.01 -16.81
CA ILE A 265 10.69 -4.19 -17.66
C ILE A 265 11.53 -4.12 -18.93
N ASP A 266 11.69 -2.91 -19.46
CA ASP A 266 12.53 -2.58 -20.62
C ASP A 266 13.96 -2.17 -20.22
N GLY A 267 14.27 -2.23 -18.91
CA GLY A 267 15.62 -2.05 -18.40
C GLY A 267 16.56 -3.16 -18.87
N THR A 268 17.79 -2.78 -19.24
CA THR A 268 18.79 -3.71 -19.81
C THR A 268 20.10 -3.74 -19.01
N SER A 269 20.18 -3.03 -17.88
CA SER A 269 21.40 -2.93 -17.07
C SER A 269 21.09 -2.55 -15.62
N PRO A 270 20.69 -3.53 -14.78
CA PRO A 270 20.39 -4.92 -15.13
C PRO A 270 18.96 -5.07 -15.72
N SER A 271 18.72 -6.14 -16.45
CA SER A 271 17.35 -6.62 -16.72
C SER A 271 16.69 -7.10 -15.41
N ILE A 272 15.35 -7.25 -15.41
CA ILE A 272 14.63 -7.83 -14.25
C ILE A 272 15.13 -9.24 -13.93
N GLN A 273 15.42 -10.07 -14.95
CA GLN A 273 15.90 -11.44 -14.76
C GLN A 273 17.35 -11.46 -14.25
N GLU A 274 18.22 -10.58 -14.75
CA GLU A 274 19.58 -10.38 -14.25
C GLU A 274 19.60 -9.93 -12.78
N ALA A 275 18.75 -8.95 -12.45
CA ALA A 275 18.59 -8.47 -11.08
C ALA A 275 18.05 -9.55 -10.15
N MET A 276 17.04 -10.31 -10.58
CA MET A 276 16.49 -11.43 -9.82
C MET A 276 17.53 -12.54 -9.64
N PHE A 277 18.32 -12.86 -10.66
CA PHE A 277 19.42 -13.82 -10.53
C PHE A 277 20.44 -13.38 -9.50
N TYR A 278 20.90 -12.12 -9.56
CA TYR A 278 21.81 -11.55 -8.56
C TYR A 278 21.20 -11.58 -7.15
N PHE A 279 19.94 -11.17 -7.02
CA PHE A 279 19.22 -11.14 -5.75
C PHE A 279 19.16 -12.53 -5.13
N VAL A 280 18.68 -13.52 -5.88
CA VAL A 280 18.59 -14.92 -5.45
C VAL A 280 19.95 -15.51 -5.17
N HIS A 281 20.97 -15.16 -5.95
CA HIS A 281 22.34 -15.61 -5.73
C HIS A 281 22.92 -15.02 -4.42
N SER A 282 22.62 -13.76 -4.10
CA SER A 282 23.08 -13.10 -2.88
C SER A 282 22.54 -13.79 -1.61
N LEU A 283 21.33 -14.35 -1.67
CA LEU A 283 20.74 -15.15 -0.59
C LEU A 283 21.59 -16.38 -0.19
N TYR A 284 22.41 -16.90 -1.10
CA TYR A 284 23.23 -18.08 -0.82
C TYR A 284 24.50 -17.74 -0.04
N ARG A 285 24.91 -16.47 -0.06
CA ARG A 285 26.09 -15.98 0.66
C ARG A 285 25.74 -15.51 2.07
N ASP A 286 24.50 -15.11 2.27
CA ASP A 286 24.04 -14.63 3.58
C ASP A 286 23.60 -15.79 4.47
N ASP A 287 24.00 -15.72 5.74
CA ASP A 287 23.49 -16.59 6.80
C ASP A 287 22.00 -16.33 7.04
N VAL A 288 21.33 -17.32 7.63
CA VAL A 288 19.94 -17.20 8.10
C VAL A 288 19.86 -15.97 9.02
N TRP A 289 18.91 -15.07 8.79
CA TRP A 289 18.67 -13.95 9.70
C TRP A 289 18.14 -14.51 11.02
N TYR A 290 18.83 -14.19 12.11
CA TYR A 290 18.35 -14.47 13.46
C TYR A 290 17.96 -13.13 14.07
N ASP A 291 16.67 -12.99 14.39
CA ASP A 291 16.18 -11.84 15.15
C ASP A 291 16.94 -11.76 16.48
N SER A 292 17.27 -10.56 16.94
CA SER A 292 18.05 -10.35 18.18
C SER A 292 17.35 -10.83 19.48
N GLY A 293 16.12 -11.34 19.36
CA GLY A 293 15.29 -11.85 20.45
C GLY A 293 14.34 -10.78 20.99
N HIS A 294 13.08 -11.15 21.22
CA HIS A 294 12.00 -10.30 21.77
C HIS A 294 11.47 -9.17 20.88
N LEU A 295 11.45 -9.37 19.55
CA LEU A 295 10.82 -8.41 18.65
C LEU A 295 9.29 -8.51 18.72
N ASP A 296 8.62 -7.39 18.99
CA ASP A 296 7.17 -7.24 18.81
C ASP A 296 6.91 -6.64 17.42
N MET A 297 6.25 -7.40 16.53
CA MET A 297 5.85 -6.92 15.20
C MET A 297 5.07 -5.60 15.25
N ARG A 298 4.33 -5.34 16.34
CA ARG A 298 3.55 -4.09 16.51
C ARG A 298 4.42 -2.84 16.60
N GLN A 299 5.72 -2.98 16.88
CA GLN A 299 6.67 -1.86 16.88
C GLN A 299 7.15 -1.50 15.46
N VAL A 300 6.99 -2.43 14.51
CA VAL A 300 7.40 -2.26 13.10
C VAL A 300 6.21 -1.93 12.22
N LEU A 301 5.12 -2.63 12.50
CA LEU A 301 3.91 -2.57 11.75
C LEU A 301 2.87 -1.85 12.60
N THR A 302 2.46 -0.66 12.15
CA THR A 302 1.27 -0.03 12.71
C THR A 302 0.07 -0.84 12.25
N TYR A 303 -0.32 -1.81 13.07
CA TYR A 303 -1.56 -2.55 12.91
C TYR A 303 -2.71 -1.56 13.11
N ASN A 304 -3.41 -1.22 12.03
CA ASN A 304 -4.68 -0.52 12.12
C ASN A 304 -5.81 -1.56 11.99
N PRO A 305 -6.42 -2.04 13.09
CA PRO A 305 -7.44 -3.09 13.07
C PRO A 305 -8.73 -2.73 12.32
N THR A 306 -8.83 -1.55 11.70
CA THR A 306 -10.07 -0.98 11.15
C THR A 306 -10.64 -1.72 9.93
N GLY A 307 -10.20 -2.94 9.64
CA GLY A 307 -10.92 -3.89 8.79
C GLY A 307 -12.15 -4.49 9.47
N GLU A 308 -12.21 -4.47 10.80
CA GLU A 308 -13.45 -4.59 11.55
C GLU A 308 -14.01 -3.18 11.80
N ASP A 309 -15.29 -2.98 11.50
CA ASP A 309 -16.04 -1.78 11.89
C ASP A 309 -15.75 -1.56 13.38
N PRO A 310 -15.14 -0.43 13.79
CA PRO A 310 -14.69 -0.27 15.17
C PRO A 310 -15.91 -0.38 16.08
N GLY A 311 -16.01 -1.52 16.74
CA GLY A 311 -16.93 -1.75 17.84
C GLY A 311 -16.60 -0.74 18.94
N THR A 312 -17.39 0.34 18.95
CA THR A 312 -18.10 0.79 20.16
C THR A 312 -17.28 0.86 21.45
N THR A 313 -16.09 1.46 21.40
CA THR A 313 -15.46 2.04 22.59
C THR A 313 -14.93 3.43 22.29
N THR A 314 -15.86 4.32 21.91
CA THR A 314 -15.62 5.77 21.88
C THR A 314 -16.25 6.39 23.10
N THR A 315 -15.44 6.95 23.99
CA THR A 315 -15.90 7.94 24.97
C THR A 315 -16.54 9.11 24.22
N ALA A 316 -17.75 9.47 24.66
CA ALA A 316 -18.64 10.43 24.03
C ALA A 316 -17.92 11.73 23.65
N VAL A 317 -17.98 12.08 22.36
CA VAL A 317 -18.05 13.49 21.95
C VAL A 317 -19.22 14.07 22.75
N GLU A 318 -19.01 15.19 23.45
CA GLU A 318 -20.08 15.84 24.24
C GLU A 318 -21.41 15.70 23.50
N GLU A 319 -22.34 14.99 24.13
CA GLU A 319 -23.67 14.74 23.62
C GLU A 319 -24.28 16.08 23.26
N CYS A 320 -24.26 16.46 21.98
CA CYS A 320 -25.37 17.23 21.45
C CYS A 320 -26.59 16.36 21.74
N ASP A 321 -27.58 16.90 22.46
CA ASP A 321 -28.84 16.23 22.80
C ASP A 321 -29.53 15.69 21.52
N LEU A 322 -29.08 14.54 21.04
CA LEU A 322 -29.66 13.81 19.95
C LEU A 322 -30.76 12.97 20.58
N GLU A 323 -31.91 13.59 20.84
CA GLU A 323 -33.12 12.81 21.13
C GLU A 323 -33.33 11.84 19.95
N GLU A 324 -33.47 10.55 20.25
CA GLU A 324 -33.89 9.52 19.30
C GLU A 324 -35.35 9.80 18.87
N SER A 325 -35.55 10.85 18.09
CA SER A 325 -36.84 11.12 17.48
C SER A 325 -36.96 10.23 16.25
N PRO A 326 -37.97 9.34 16.16
CA PRO A 326 -38.25 8.64 14.92
C PRO A 326 -38.54 9.68 13.83
N PHE A 327 -37.59 9.88 12.92
CA PHE A 327 -37.75 10.89 11.88
C PHE A 327 -38.83 10.42 10.90
N ASP A 328 -39.78 11.31 10.63
CA ASP A 328 -40.90 11.03 9.75
C ASP A 328 -40.40 11.02 8.29
N LEU A 329 -40.53 9.87 7.62
CA LEU A 329 -40.16 9.70 6.22
C LEU A 329 -40.89 10.68 5.30
N SER A 330 -42.06 11.20 5.70
CA SER A 330 -42.78 12.20 4.90
C SER A 330 -42.11 13.58 4.88
N GLN A 331 -41.11 13.82 5.72
CA GLN A 331 -40.33 15.06 5.75
C GLN A 331 -39.11 15.02 4.83
N LEU A 332 -38.80 13.86 4.24
CA LEU A 332 -37.68 13.73 3.32
C LEU A 332 -37.99 14.39 1.98
N THR A 333 -37.07 15.21 1.53
CA THR A 333 -37.06 15.82 0.20
C THR A 333 -36.05 15.10 -0.70
N ASP A 334 -35.96 15.52 -1.96
CA ASP A 334 -34.90 15.09 -2.89
C ASP A 334 -33.50 15.59 -2.50
N ARG A 335 -33.41 16.48 -1.50
CA ARG A 335 -32.16 17.07 -0.99
C ARG A 335 -31.78 16.55 0.40
N SER A 336 -32.62 15.74 1.00
CA SER A 336 -32.37 15.16 2.31
C SER A 336 -31.26 14.10 2.24
N VAL A 337 -30.28 14.24 3.15
CA VAL A 337 -29.21 13.27 3.40
C VAL A 337 -29.41 12.69 4.79
N VAL A 338 -29.74 11.41 4.84
CA VAL A 338 -29.93 10.67 6.08
C VAL A 338 -28.61 10.05 6.51
N VAL A 339 -28.13 10.46 7.69
CA VAL A 339 -26.86 10.08 8.27
C VAL A 339 -27.10 9.20 9.49
N ARG A 340 -26.60 7.97 9.46
CA ARG A 340 -26.53 7.08 10.61
C ARG A 340 -25.24 7.33 11.38
N THR A 341 -25.37 7.77 12.62
CA THR A 341 -24.29 7.87 13.59
C THR A 341 -24.22 6.58 14.44
N GLN A 342 -23.38 6.55 15.48
CA GLN A 342 -23.32 5.42 16.41
C GLN A 342 -24.65 5.26 17.19
N ASN A 343 -25.27 6.36 17.60
CA ASN A 343 -26.38 6.35 18.55
C ASN A 343 -27.71 6.86 17.96
N ALA A 344 -27.69 7.49 16.78
CA ALA A 344 -28.87 8.13 16.22
C ALA A 344 -28.83 8.18 14.69
N THR A 345 -29.99 8.46 14.10
CA THR A 345 -30.09 8.84 12.69
C THR A 345 -30.50 10.30 12.60
N ALA A 346 -29.83 11.07 11.75
CA ALA A 346 -30.10 12.49 11.52
C ALA A 346 -30.41 12.75 10.05
N VAL A 347 -31.26 13.74 9.79
CA VAL A 347 -31.58 14.21 8.44
C VAL A 347 -30.95 15.59 8.23
N VAL A 348 -30.09 15.70 7.23
CA VAL A 348 -29.41 16.94 6.84
C VAL A 348 -29.94 17.38 5.49
N GLU A 349 -30.44 18.61 5.39
CA GLU A 349 -31.00 19.14 4.16
C GLU A 349 -29.91 19.85 3.35
N CYS A 350 -29.45 19.22 2.27
CA CYS A 350 -28.40 19.78 1.43
C CYS A 350 -28.94 20.92 0.53
N GLY A 351 -28.13 21.96 0.37
CA GLY A 351 -28.41 23.11 -0.48
C GLY A 351 -27.36 23.25 -1.57
N GLU A 352 -26.67 24.40 -1.58
CA GLU A 352 -25.65 24.75 -2.56
C GLU A 352 -24.41 23.85 -2.44
N GLU A 353 -23.94 23.32 -3.57
CA GLU A 353 -22.65 22.63 -3.65
C GLU A 353 -21.51 23.64 -3.46
N LEU A 354 -20.68 23.43 -2.43
CA LEU A 354 -19.46 24.22 -2.19
C LEU A 354 -18.28 23.68 -2.99
N SER A 355 -18.23 22.36 -3.11
CA SER A 355 -17.24 21.61 -3.89
C SER A 355 -17.79 20.22 -4.18
N LYS A 356 -17.06 19.44 -4.99
CA LYS A 356 -17.38 18.03 -5.27
C LYS A 356 -17.58 17.15 -4.03
N LYS A 357 -17.13 17.60 -2.85
CA LYS A 357 -17.16 16.84 -1.58
C LYS A 357 -17.85 17.59 -0.43
N ALA A 358 -18.42 18.76 -0.69
CA ALA A 358 -19.02 19.57 0.37
C ALA A 358 -20.25 20.34 -0.10
N TYR A 359 -21.27 20.39 0.74
CA TYR A 359 -22.49 21.15 0.53
C TYR A 359 -22.69 22.15 1.67
N LYS A 360 -23.22 23.34 1.36
CA LYS A 360 -23.97 24.11 2.35
C LYS A 360 -25.25 23.35 2.64
N ALA A 361 -25.60 23.21 3.90
CA ALA A 361 -26.76 22.45 4.32
C ALA A 361 -27.44 23.09 5.52
N THR A 362 -28.60 22.55 5.88
CA THR A 362 -29.33 22.90 7.11
C THR A 362 -29.57 21.64 7.94
N TRP A 363 -29.33 21.72 9.24
CA TRP A 363 -29.60 20.64 10.18
C TRP A 363 -30.33 21.22 11.39
N ASN A 364 -31.54 20.72 11.69
CA ASN A 364 -32.42 21.27 12.73
C ASN A 364 -32.61 22.81 12.64
N GLY A 365 -32.76 23.33 11.42
CA GLY A 365 -32.89 24.77 11.15
C GLY A 365 -31.57 25.57 11.26
N ARG A 366 -30.46 24.95 11.64
CA ARG A 366 -29.13 25.57 11.76
C ARG A 366 -28.35 25.44 10.44
N PRO A 367 -27.73 26.52 9.93
CA PRO A 367 -26.81 26.45 8.79
C PRO A 367 -25.57 25.64 9.15
N VAL A 368 -25.22 24.67 8.30
CA VAL A 368 -24.10 23.76 8.49
C VAL A 368 -23.37 23.51 7.16
N VAL A 369 -22.19 22.91 7.24
CA VAL A 369 -21.50 22.32 6.08
C VAL A 369 -21.54 20.81 6.23
N LEU A 370 -22.03 20.12 5.20
CA LEU A 370 -21.90 18.67 5.07
C LEU A 370 -20.71 18.37 4.17
N LYS A 371 -19.65 17.75 4.72
CA LYS A 371 -18.51 17.22 3.96
C LYS A 371 -18.62 15.70 3.93
N PHE A 372 -18.39 15.07 2.78
CA PHE A 372 -18.55 13.63 2.61
C PHE A 372 -17.39 12.99 1.84
N TRP A 373 -17.21 11.68 2.04
CA TRP A 373 -16.20 10.85 1.43
C TRP A 373 -16.88 9.68 0.72
N ASP A 374 -16.98 9.79 -0.60
CA ASP A 374 -17.62 8.79 -1.44
C ASP A 374 -16.64 7.63 -1.71
N PRO A 375 -16.96 6.38 -1.33
CA PRO A 375 -16.08 5.23 -1.55
C PRO A 375 -15.82 4.93 -3.03
N ARG A 376 -16.60 5.53 -3.94
CA ARG A 376 -16.45 5.40 -5.39
C ARG A 376 -15.46 6.41 -5.97
N ASP A 377 -15.05 7.42 -5.19
CA ASP A 377 -14.05 8.41 -5.63
C ASP A 377 -12.68 7.73 -5.77
N PRO A 378 -12.13 7.59 -7.00
CA PRO A 378 -10.91 6.85 -7.26
C PRO A 378 -9.64 7.55 -6.76
N ASP A 379 -9.74 8.82 -6.37
CA ASP A 379 -8.60 9.64 -6.00
C ASP A 379 -8.24 9.50 -4.49
N TRP A 380 -9.00 8.75 -3.68
CA TRP A 380 -8.90 8.85 -2.20
C TRP A 380 -9.04 7.57 -1.37
N GLY A 381 -8.32 7.57 -0.24
CA GLY A 381 -8.41 6.59 0.86
C GLY A 381 -9.59 6.90 1.79
N THR A 382 -10.80 6.90 1.24
CA THR A 382 -12.06 7.47 1.77
C THR A 382 -12.40 7.15 3.23
N ILE A 383 -12.02 5.98 3.74
CA ILE A 383 -12.24 5.63 5.15
C ILE A 383 -11.14 6.22 6.05
N ARG A 384 -9.89 6.24 5.60
CA ARG A 384 -8.75 6.75 6.36
C ARG A 384 -8.82 8.27 6.53
N ASP A 385 -9.18 8.98 5.46
CA ASP A 385 -9.24 10.44 5.50
C ASP A 385 -10.41 10.91 6.37
N TRP A 386 -11.56 10.22 6.31
CA TRP A 386 -12.68 10.43 7.24
C TRP A 386 -12.30 10.09 8.69
N ALA A 387 -11.72 8.91 8.93
CA ALA A 387 -11.39 8.45 10.29
C ALA A 387 -10.34 9.36 10.93
N ALA A 388 -9.38 9.83 10.13
CA ALA A 388 -8.44 10.83 10.58
C ALA A 388 -9.15 12.15 10.88
N TYR A 389 -10.01 12.66 9.99
CA TYR A 389 -10.79 13.87 10.27
C TYR A 389 -11.58 13.76 11.57
N GLU A 390 -12.22 12.62 11.83
CA GLU A 390 -12.97 12.37 13.07
C GLU A 390 -12.07 12.27 14.31
N LEU A 391 -10.96 11.52 14.22
CA LEU A 391 -10.00 11.35 15.32
C LEU A 391 -9.36 12.69 15.70
N TYR A 392 -8.93 13.49 14.73
CA TYR A 392 -8.31 14.77 15.03
C TYR A 392 -9.27 15.82 15.41
N ALA A 393 -10.41 15.92 14.73
CA ALA A 393 -11.44 16.78 15.23
C ALA A 393 -11.64 16.50 16.73
N ARG A 394 -11.72 15.26 17.20
CA ARG A 394 -11.78 15.02 18.66
C ARG A 394 -10.61 15.59 19.48
N GLU A 395 -9.38 15.60 18.97
CA GLU A 395 -8.20 16.14 19.67
C GLU A 395 -8.09 17.69 19.65
N ILE A 396 -8.58 18.35 18.59
CA ILE A 396 -8.48 19.82 18.39
C ILE A 396 -9.84 20.55 18.34
N LEU A 397 -10.96 19.83 18.48
CA LEU A 397 -12.31 20.37 18.66
C LEU A 397 -12.42 21.12 19.98
N GLY A 398 -13.40 22.01 20.06
CA GLY A 398 -13.56 22.95 21.17
C GLY A 398 -12.67 24.19 21.06
N THR A 399 -11.90 24.32 19.98
CA THR A 399 -11.10 25.51 19.71
C THR A 399 -11.87 26.49 18.85
N LYS A 400 -11.55 27.78 19.00
CA LYS A 400 -12.07 28.83 18.12
C LYS A 400 -11.49 28.79 16.69
N TYR A 401 -10.48 27.95 16.45
CA TYR A 401 -9.74 27.90 15.19
C TYR A 401 -10.29 26.86 14.22
N ILE A 402 -11.17 25.97 14.65
CA ILE A 402 -11.72 24.90 13.81
C ILE A 402 -13.23 24.90 13.99
N PRO A 403 -14.02 24.85 12.90
CA PRO A 403 -15.46 24.76 13.02
C PRO A 403 -15.87 23.49 13.79
N PRO A 404 -16.75 23.60 14.80
CA PRO A 404 -17.25 22.44 15.52
C PRO A 404 -17.86 21.39 14.59
N ILE A 405 -17.48 20.12 14.79
CA ILE A 405 -18.18 18.98 14.19
C ILE A 405 -19.40 18.69 15.07
N LEU A 406 -20.57 18.75 14.45
CA LEU A 406 -21.85 18.55 15.10
C LEU A 406 -22.34 17.10 14.94
N LEU A 407 -21.98 16.47 13.83
CA LEU A 407 -22.38 15.10 13.47
C LEU A 407 -21.25 14.43 12.70
N SER A 408 -21.06 13.12 12.92
CA SER A 408 -20.20 12.27 12.10
C SER A 408 -20.85 10.91 11.93
N GLY A 409 -20.87 10.37 10.71
CA GLY A 409 -21.54 9.10 10.47
C GLY A 409 -21.51 8.63 9.02
N ARG A 410 -22.33 7.62 8.74
CA ARG A 410 -22.51 7.02 7.42
C ARG A 410 -23.77 7.56 6.77
N ILE A 411 -23.68 7.97 5.52
CA ILE A 411 -24.84 8.29 4.69
C ILE A 411 -25.53 6.97 4.34
N ILE A 412 -26.79 6.83 4.78
CA ILE A 412 -27.62 5.63 4.53
C ILE A 412 -28.71 5.86 3.50
N LEU A 413 -29.09 7.12 3.25
CA LEU A 413 -30.04 7.51 2.21
C LEU A 413 -29.72 8.93 1.74
N ALA A 414 -29.55 9.13 0.43
CA ALA A 414 -29.37 10.43 -0.19
C ALA A 414 -29.55 10.31 -1.71
N ASN A 415 -29.94 11.39 -2.37
CA ASN A 415 -29.91 11.52 -3.82
C ASN A 415 -28.64 12.28 -4.24
N GLY A 416 -27.50 11.58 -4.28
CA GLY A 416 -26.21 12.16 -4.69
C GLY A 416 -25.04 11.65 -3.84
N PRO A 417 -24.73 12.34 -2.72
CA PRO A 417 -23.59 11.98 -1.88
C PRO A 417 -23.78 10.57 -1.29
N THR A 418 -22.70 9.80 -1.23
CA THR A 418 -22.69 8.49 -0.57
C THR A 418 -21.44 8.35 0.30
N GLY A 419 -21.39 7.31 1.14
CA GLY A 419 -20.23 7.01 1.95
C GLY A 419 -20.32 7.53 3.38
N ARG A 420 -19.21 8.05 3.92
CA ARG A 420 -19.16 8.65 5.25
C ARG A 420 -19.22 10.17 5.15
N CYS A 421 -19.70 10.83 6.19
CA CYS A 421 -19.76 12.29 6.23
C CYS A 421 -19.51 12.84 7.63
N ILE A 422 -19.23 14.13 7.66
CA ILE A 422 -19.29 14.97 8.85
C ILE A 422 -20.16 16.18 8.54
N VAL A 423 -20.89 16.63 9.56
CA VAL A 423 -21.63 17.88 9.56
C VAL A 423 -20.94 18.79 10.56
N MET A 424 -20.55 19.98 10.10
CA MET A 424 -19.85 20.95 10.91
C MET A 424 -20.51 22.32 10.82
N ASP A 425 -20.22 23.19 11.77
CA ASP A 425 -20.62 24.59 11.67
C ASP A 425 -20.04 25.27 10.44
N VAL A 426 -20.81 26.24 9.92
CA VAL A 426 -20.28 27.16 8.91
C VAL A 426 -19.25 28.07 9.57
N ALA A 427 -18.00 27.98 9.13
CA ALA A 427 -16.95 28.92 9.54
C ALA A 427 -17.38 30.36 9.25
N PRO A 428 -17.37 31.28 10.24
CA PRO A 428 -17.78 32.65 10.00
C PRO A 428 -16.77 33.37 9.12
N GLY A 429 -17.25 34.07 8.09
CA GLY A 429 -16.42 34.94 7.26
C GLY A 429 -16.24 34.43 5.82
N GLU A 430 -15.13 34.84 5.21
CA GLU A 430 -14.79 34.56 3.82
C GLU A 430 -13.46 33.82 3.74
N THR A 431 -13.35 32.85 2.82
CA THR A 431 -12.09 32.18 2.51
C THR A 431 -11.04 33.20 2.06
N LEU A 432 -9.79 33.00 2.48
CA LEU A 432 -8.68 33.84 2.09
C LEU A 432 -8.42 33.70 0.59
N THR A 433 -8.74 34.78 -0.13
CA THR A 433 -8.50 34.94 -1.56
C THR A 433 -7.68 36.20 -1.82
N TRP A 434 -7.13 36.35 -3.02
CA TRP A 434 -6.49 37.59 -3.46
C TRP A 434 -7.40 38.81 -3.28
N THR A 435 -8.65 38.68 -3.73
CA THR A 435 -9.65 39.73 -3.62
C THR A 435 -9.96 40.11 -2.17
N LEU A 436 -10.01 39.13 -1.25
CA LEU A 436 -10.21 39.44 0.17
C LEU A 436 -8.99 40.17 0.75
N TRP A 437 -7.78 39.69 0.48
CA TRP A 437 -6.54 40.27 0.96
C TRP A 437 -6.34 41.73 0.49
N ASP A 438 -6.64 42.01 -0.76
CA ASP A 438 -6.52 43.36 -1.34
C ASP A 438 -7.51 44.35 -0.73
N LYS A 439 -8.66 43.86 -0.26
CA LYS A 439 -9.66 44.65 0.46
C LYS A 439 -9.34 44.84 1.95
N MET A 440 -8.33 44.14 2.49
CA MET A 440 -7.89 44.31 3.88
C MET A 440 -6.98 45.53 4.00
N ASN A 441 -7.29 46.41 4.95
CA ASN A 441 -6.37 47.50 5.30
C ASN A 441 -5.17 46.98 6.12
N ALA A 442 -4.18 47.85 6.36
CA ALA A 442 -2.97 47.47 7.08
C ALA A 442 -3.22 46.92 8.50
N CYS A 443 -4.20 47.47 9.22
CA CYS A 443 -4.56 46.99 10.56
C CYS A 443 -5.22 45.62 10.50
N GLU A 444 -6.11 45.38 9.52
CA GLU A 444 -6.75 44.08 9.30
C GLU A 444 -5.74 43.01 8.90
N ARG A 445 -4.79 43.31 8.02
CA ARG A 445 -3.70 42.38 7.65
C ARG A 445 -2.83 42.03 8.85
N ALA A 446 -2.51 43.00 9.70
CA ALA A 446 -1.76 42.75 10.93
C ALA A 446 -2.54 41.86 11.92
N ALA A 447 -3.84 42.11 12.09
CA ALA A 447 -4.72 41.29 12.92
C ALA A 447 -4.83 39.85 12.40
N PHE A 448 -5.00 39.69 11.07
CA PHE A 448 -5.04 38.39 10.40
C PHE A 448 -3.73 37.61 10.62
N LYS A 449 -2.56 38.22 10.34
CA LYS A 449 -1.24 37.58 10.55
C LYS A 449 -1.07 37.11 11.99
N LYS A 450 -1.47 37.92 12.97
CA LYS A 450 -1.44 37.57 14.39
C LYS A 450 -2.37 36.39 14.72
N ALA A 451 -3.58 36.37 14.18
CA ALA A 451 -4.54 35.28 14.40
C ALA A 451 -4.08 33.97 13.76
N LEU A 452 -3.51 34.04 12.55
CA LEU A 452 -2.95 32.90 11.82
C LEU A 452 -1.78 32.28 12.60
N ALA A 453 -0.82 33.09 13.02
CA ALA A 453 0.31 32.63 13.83
C ALA A 453 -0.16 31.96 15.13
N ALA A 454 -1.17 32.53 15.79
CA ALA A 454 -1.73 31.96 17.02
C ALA A 454 -2.44 30.60 16.77
N ALA A 455 -3.17 30.46 15.66
CA ALA A 455 -3.84 29.20 15.32
C ALA A 455 -2.82 28.07 15.09
N PHE A 456 -1.80 28.34 14.27
CA PHE A 456 -0.76 27.36 13.96
C PHE A 456 0.16 27.05 15.15
N ALA A 457 0.44 28.04 16.00
CA ALA A 457 1.12 27.78 17.27
C ALA A 457 0.32 26.82 18.16
N TYR A 458 -1.01 27.01 18.22
CA TYR A 458 -1.91 26.11 18.95
C TYR A 458 -1.92 24.69 18.39
N PHE A 459 -2.03 24.51 17.07
CA PHE A 459 -2.00 23.17 16.45
C PHE A 459 -0.69 22.44 16.77
N ARG A 460 0.43 23.16 16.70
CA ARG A 460 1.74 22.62 17.06
C ARG A 460 1.86 22.25 18.53
N GLU A 461 1.28 23.04 19.44
CA GLU A 461 1.21 22.70 20.86
C GLU A 461 0.46 21.37 21.08
N LYS A 462 -0.57 21.12 20.27
CA LYS A 462 -1.30 19.84 20.24
C LYS A 462 -0.60 18.74 19.46
N GLY A 463 0.58 18.99 18.92
CA GLY A 463 1.35 17.99 18.17
C GLY A 463 0.83 17.74 16.76
N VAL A 464 0.03 18.66 16.19
CA VAL A 464 -0.58 18.54 14.87
C VAL A 464 -0.02 19.60 13.92
N ILE A 465 0.24 19.19 12.68
CA ILE A 465 0.71 20.04 11.57
C ILE A 465 -0.33 19.93 10.45
N HIS A 466 -0.72 21.05 9.84
CA HIS A 466 -1.70 21.04 8.75
C HIS A 466 -0.99 20.93 7.40
N ASP A 467 -0.86 19.71 6.87
CA ASP A 467 -0.05 19.42 5.67
C ASP A 467 -0.62 20.05 4.37
N ASP A 468 -1.87 20.52 4.37
CA ASP A 468 -2.45 21.32 3.28
C ASP A 468 -2.75 22.76 3.72
N ALA A 469 -1.81 23.40 4.42
CA ALA A 469 -1.90 24.79 4.86
C ALA A 469 -1.84 25.76 3.67
N ARG A 470 -3.00 26.02 3.05
CA ARG A 470 -3.13 26.94 1.90
C ARG A 470 -4.22 27.98 2.12
N LYS A 471 -4.18 29.05 1.32
CA LYS A 471 -5.14 30.17 1.37
C LYS A 471 -6.61 29.71 1.33
N ALA A 472 -6.93 28.75 0.46
CA ALA A 472 -8.27 28.21 0.31
C ALA A 472 -8.82 27.51 1.59
N ASN A 473 -7.93 27.13 2.51
CA ASN A 473 -8.26 26.40 3.72
C ASN A 473 -8.27 27.32 4.97
N VAL A 474 -8.21 28.64 4.77
CA VAL A 474 -8.29 29.65 5.84
C VAL A 474 -9.49 30.54 5.62
N VAL A 475 -10.34 30.68 6.64
CA VAL A 475 -11.52 31.54 6.65
C VAL A 475 -11.30 32.69 7.64
N TRP A 476 -11.56 33.92 7.20
CA TRP A 476 -11.39 35.13 8.01
C TRP A 476 -12.70 35.88 8.19
N CYS A 477 -13.11 36.10 9.44
CA CYS A 477 -14.26 36.93 9.78
C CYS A 477 -13.84 38.35 10.14
N ARG A 478 -13.89 39.28 9.19
CA ARG A 478 -13.55 40.70 9.42
C ARG A 478 -14.34 41.35 10.55
N ARG A 479 -15.62 40.98 10.71
CA ARG A 479 -16.51 41.54 11.75
C ARG A 479 -16.03 41.20 13.17
N THR A 480 -15.47 40.01 13.37
CA THR A 480 -15.09 39.51 14.70
C THR A 480 -13.58 39.39 14.87
N ASN A 481 -12.80 39.65 13.82
CA ASN A 481 -11.37 39.38 13.76
C ASN A 481 -11.01 37.95 14.18
N SER A 482 -11.82 36.99 13.76
CA SER A 482 -11.62 35.56 14.04
C SER A 482 -11.18 34.81 12.79
N LEU A 483 -10.37 33.78 13.01
CA LEU A 483 -9.80 32.93 11.99
C LEU A 483 -10.23 31.49 12.24
N SER A 484 -10.64 30.80 11.18
CA SER A 484 -10.86 29.37 11.18
C SER A 484 -10.01 28.70 10.10
N VAL A 485 -9.41 27.56 10.43
CA VAL A 485 -8.71 26.68 9.50
C VAL A 485 -9.60 25.47 9.25
N ILE A 486 -9.83 25.19 7.98
CA ILE A 486 -10.72 24.13 7.50
C ILE A 486 -9.92 23.11 6.68
N ASP A 487 -10.58 22.02 6.28
CA ASP A 487 -9.99 21.03 5.38
C ASP A 487 -8.79 20.23 5.93
N TRP A 488 -8.95 19.73 7.16
CA TRP A 488 -8.00 18.87 7.90
C TRP A 488 -7.84 17.44 7.37
N GLU A 489 -8.09 17.18 6.08
CA GLU A 489 -7.92 15.84 5.50
C GLU A 489 -6.44 15.46 5.32
N LEU A 490 -5.55 16.46 5.27
CA LEU A 490 -4.11 16.30 5.22
C LEU A 490 -3.48 16.99 6.44
N TYR A 491 -2.91 16.18 7.32
CA TYR A 491 -2.17 16.60 8.50
C TYR A 491 -1.08 15.57 8.80
N SER A 492 -0.11 15.97 9.61
CA SER A 492 0.88 15.09 10.23
C SER A 492 0.98 15.33 11.74
N THR A 493 1.51 14.37 12.50
CA THR A 493 1.75 14.53 13.95
C THR A 493 3.24 14.70 14.24
N ARG A 494 3.60 15.46 15.27
CA ARG A 494 5.00 15.78 15.64
C ARG A 494 5.89 14.59 15.99
N GLU A 495 5.33 13.39 16.22
CA GLU A 495 6.15 12.18 16.33
C GLU A 495 6.94 11.88 15.06
N TRP A 496 6.47 12.39 13.91
CA TRP A 496 7.14 12.26 12.61
C TRP A 496 8.37 13.17 12.45
N ASP A 497 8.38 14.36 13.04
CA ASP A 497 9.47 15.35 12.87
C ASP A 497 10.65 15.17 13.84
N ARG A 498 10.44 14.47 14.97
CA ARG A 498 11.54 14.23 15.93
C ARG A 498 12.56 13.18 15.46
N MET A 499 12.31 12.50 14.33
CA MET A 499 13.14 11.41 13.84
C MET A 499 14.02 11.76 12.63
N GLU A 500 13.95 13.00 12.10
CA GLU A 500 14.94 13.48 11.12
C GLU A 500 16.13 14.15 11.82
N ASP A 501 17.12 13.32 12.12
CA ASP A 501 18.42 13.72 12.62
C ASP A 501 19.19 14.54 11.56
N GLY A 502 19.46 15.82 11.85
CA GLY A 502 20.69 16.50 11.41
C GLY A 502 20.71 17.26 10.08
N GLN A 503 19.68 17.25 9.23
CA GLN A 503 19.65 18.11 8.03
C GLN A 503 18.64 19.25 8.16
N LYS A 504 19.16 20.50 8.17
CA LYS A 504 18.46 21.80 8.22
C LYS A 504 17.02 21.71 8.72
N GLN A 505 16.83 21.92 10.03
CA GLN A 505 15.52 22.30 10.60
C GLN A 505 14.90 23.40 9.73
N ILE A 506 14.00 23.01 8.82
CA ILE A 506 13.07 23.95 8.23
C ILE A 506 12.17 24.30 9.38
N ASP A 507 12.32 25.53 9.87
CA ASP A 507 11.44 26.09 10.90
C ASP A 507 9.99 25.92 10.43
N PRO A 508 9.20 24.98 11.02
CA PRO A 508 7.87 24.67 10.53
C PRO A 508 6.93 25.87 10.64
N GLU A 509 7.21 26.79 11.58
CA GLU A 509 6.52 28.07 11.70
C GLU A 509 6.68 28.90 10.43
N LYS A 510 7.87 28.88 9.83
CA LYS A 510 8.11 29.54 8.55
C LYS A 510 7.49 28.79 7.40
N PHE A 511 7.33 27.47 7.42
CA PHE A 511 6.82 26.73 6.27
C PHE A 511 5.32 26.92 6.07
N GLU A 512 4.49 26.57 7.06
CA GLU A 512 3.01 26.64 6.95
C GLU A 512 2.53 28.08 6.74
N ILE A 513 3.11 29.03 7.49
CA ILE A 513 2.73 30.44 7.37
C ILE A 513 3.25 31.02 6.05
N ARG A 514 4.47 30.67 5.61
CA ARG A 514 5.00 31.18 4.33
C ARG A 514 4.19 30.67 3.15
N ASP A 515 3.73 29.42 3.16
CA ASP A 515 2.93 28.89 2.06
C ASP A 515 1.58 29.61 1.95
N ILE A 516 0.90 29.86 3.07
CA ILE A 516 -0.32 30.66 3.12
C ILE A 516 -0.05 32.12 2.71
N MET A 517 1.07 32.69 3.18
CA MET A 517 1.43 34.08 2.94
C MET A 517 2.11 34.30 1.57
N SER A 518 2.47 33.24 0.86
CA SER A 518 3.26 33.32 -0.37
C SER A 518 2.56 34.17 -1.42
N GLY A 519 3.28 35.17 -1.94
CA GLY A 519 2.80 36.13 -2.93
C GLY A 519 1.89 37.25 -2.41
N PHE A 520 1.53 37.27 -1.13
CA PHE A 520 0.80 38.41 -0.52
C PHE A 520 1.72 39.54 0.00
N GLU A 521 3.02 39.25 0.09
CA GLU A 521 4.07 40.17 0.55
C GLU A 521 4.62 41.05 -0.56
#